data_AF-A0A6L9ZSM0-F1
#
_entry.id   AF-A0A6L9ZSM0-F1
#
_cell.length_a   1.000
_cell.length_b   1.000
_cell.length_c   1.000
_cell.angle_alpha   90.00
_cell.angle_beta   90.00
_cell.angle_gamma   90.00
#
_symmetry.space_group_name_H-M   'P 1'
#
loop_
_entity.id
_entity.type
_entity.pdbx_description
1 polymer ?
#
loop_
_entity_poly.entity_id
_entity_poly.type
_entity_poly.pdbx_seq_one_letter_code
_entity_poly.pdbx_strand_id
1 'polypeptide(L)'
;MAKNWAICVGINHYDNMPTLQYAQRDAELMRDYFLNEAGFEKVYLFTDNSPQINDAGKPFNSQPTYGTLQRFLRVRFNKEFLSAGDNFWFFYSGHGIRFNDRDYLMPADADPHPDGVEDTAIPLYLVTERLRRCG
;
A
#
# COMPACT_ATOMS: atom_id res chain seq x y z
N MET A 1 -22.74 -3.22 12.06
CA MET A 1 -22.16 -1.99 11.50
C MET A 1 -21.33 -2.38 10.29
N ALA A 2 -21.24 -1.49 9.29
CA ALA A 2 -20.37 -1.70 8.14
C ALA A 2 -18.90 -1.71 8.59
N LYS A 3 -18.10 -2.63 8.06
CA LYS A 3 -16.67 -2.71 8.31
C LYS A 3 -15.95 -1.63 7.51
N ASN A 4 -15.03 -0.92 8.16
CA ASN A 4 -14.19 0.09 7.51
C ASN A 4 -12.72 -0.29 7.67
N TRP A 5 -12.07 -0.64 6.55
CA TRP A 5 -10.69 -1.14 6.52
C TRP A 5 -9.84 -0.25 5.61
N ALA A 6 -8.54 -0.11 5.88
CA ALA A 6 -7.65 0.69 5.04
C ALA A 6 -6.26 0.07 4.86
N ILE A 7 -5.57 0.52 3.81
CA ILE A 7 -4.12 0.42 3.65
C ILE A 7 -3.56 1.83 3.64
N CYS A 8 -2.51 2.07 4.42
CA CYS A 8 -1.70 3.28 4.38
C CYS A 8 -0.27 2.89 4.00
N VAL A 9 0.27 3.49 2.94
CA VAL A 9 1.66 3.32 2.51
C VAL A 9 2.36 4.67 2.57
N GLY A 10 3.53 4.72 3.21
CA GLY A 10 4.35 5.92 3.34
C GLY A 10 5.82 5.57 3.23
N ILE A 11 6.50 6.08 2.21
CA ILE A 11 7.88 5.68 1.89
C ILE A 11 8.78 6.91 1.88
N ASN A 12 9.74 6.96 2.79
CA ASN A 12 10.74 8.02 2.81
C ASN A 12 12.03 7.57 2.12
N HIS A 13 12.54 6.41 2.48
CA HIS A 13 13.82 5.91 1.98
C HIS A 13 13.63 5.02 0.75
N TYR A 14 14.40 5.34 -0.29
CA TYR A 14 14.41 4.62 -1.55
C TYR A 14 15.84 4.21 -1.89
N ASP A 15 16.00 3.02 -2.46
CA ASP A 15 17.30 2.47 -2.83
C ASP A 15 17.89 3.19 -4.05
N ASN A 16 17.03 3.52 -5.03
CA ASN A 16 17.44 4.05 -6.34
C ASN A 16 16.81 5.43 -6.66
N MET A 17 16.16 6.08 -5.69
CA MET A 17 15.47 7.38 -5.88
C MET A 17 15.77 8.34 -4.72
N PRO A 18 15.55 9.66 -4.90
CA PRO A 18 15.74 10.63 -3.82
C PRO A 18 14.85 10.35 -2.61
N THR A 19 15.41 10.45 -1.40
CA THR A 19 14.67 10.32 -0.14
C THR A 19 13.61 11.42 0.02
N LEU A 20 12.46 11.06 0.58
CA LEU A 20 11.40 11.98 1.01
C LEU A 20 11.43 12.17 2.54
N GLN A 21 10.89 13.28 3.04
CA GLN A 21 10.95 13.62 4.47
C GLN A 21 9.68 13.28 5.25
N TYR A 22 8.51 13.30 4.60
CA TYR A 22 7.22 13.32 5.30
C TYR A 22 6.29 12.17 4.96
N ALA A 23 6.57 11.38 3.92
CA ALA A 23 5.66 10.35 3.43
C ALA A 23 5.35 9.26 4.47
N GLN A 24 6.36 8.82 5.22
CA GLN A 24 6.13 7.92 6.37
C GLN A 24 5.18 8.55 7.39
N ARG A 25 5.44 9.81 7.76
CA ARG A 25 4.65 10.52 8.78
C ARG A 25 3.20 10.72 8.31
N ASP A 26 2.98 11.02 7.04
CA ASP A 26 1.65 11.14 6.45
C ASP A 26 0.86 9.84 6.60
N ALA A 27 1.48 8.70 6.28
CA ALA A 27 0.82 7.40 6.37
C ALA A 27 0.50 7.01 7.82
N GLU A 28 1.38 7.33 8.78
CA GLU A 28 1.13 7.13 10.21
C GLU A 28 -0.01 8.01 10.72
N LEU A 29 -0.04 9.29 10.36
CA LEU A 29 -1.14 10.20 10.72
C LEU A 29 -2.46 9.76 10.11
N MET A 30 -2.47 9.31 8.85
CA MET A 30 -3.66 8.76 8.22
C MET A 30 -4.14 7.48 8.90
N ARG A 31 -3.23 6.58 9.29
CA ARG A 31 -3.58 5.41 10.12
C ARG A 31 -4.23 5.85 11.42
N ASP A 32 -3.65 6.81 12.13
CA ASP A 32 -4.15 7.27 13.42
C ASP A 32 -5.53 7.93 13.27
N TYR A 33 -5.73 8.74 12.23
CA TYR A 33 -7.03 9.30 11.88
C TYR A 33 -8.07 8.20 11.62
N PHE A 34 -7.73 7.21 10.79
CA PHE A 34 -8.66 6.12 10.47
C PHE A 34 -9.08 5.36 11.73
N LEU A 35 -8.14 4.98 12.59
CA LEU A 35 -8.41 4.19 13.79
C LEU A 35 -9.13 4.98 14.88
N ASN A 36 -8.73 6.24 15.11
CA ASN A 36 -9.16 7.00 16.29
C ASN A 36 -10.36 7.92 16.03
N GLU A 37 -10.52 8.39 14.78
CA GLU A 37 -11.53 9.41 14.45
C GLU A 37 -12.57 8.89 13.45
N ALA A 38 -12.13 8.21 12.39
CA ALA A 38 -13.03 7.75 11.32
C ALA A 38 -13.71 6.40 11.63
N GLY A 39 -13.37 5.76 12.75
CA GLY A 39 -13.99 4.50 13.19
C GLY A 39 -13.63 3.30 12.31
N PHE A 40 -12.42 3.27 11.74
CA PHE A 40 -11.92 2.10 11.02
C PHE A 40 -11.48 1.02 12.00
N GLU A 41 -11.87 -0.20 11.71
CA GLU A 41 -11.57 -1.36 12.56
C GLU A 41 -10.16 -1.90 12.28
N LYS A 42 -9.63 -1.64 11.07
CA LYS A 42 -8.35 -2.19 10.65
C LYS A 42 -7.63 -1.30 9.65
N VAL A 43 -6.36 -1.06 9.91
CA VAL A 43 -5.46 -0.35 8.99
C VAL A 43 -4.18 -1.16 8.82
N TYR A 44 -3.84 -1.49 7.57
CA TYR A 44 -2.55 -2.04 7.22
C TYR A 44 -1.57 -0.91 6.94
N LEU A 45 -0.51 -0.79 7.75
CA LEU A 45 0.49 0.25 7.57
C LEU A 45 1.76 -0.33 6.94
N PHE A 46 2.21 0.28 5.84
CA PHE A 46 3.48 -0.02 5.19
C PHE A 46 4.37 1.23 5.23
N THR A 47 5.40 1.19 6.05
CA THR A 47 6.44 2.23 6.16
C THR A 47 7.78 1.61 6.50
N ASP A 48 8.85 2.39 6.33
CA ASP A 48 10.25 2.00 6.59
C ASP A 48 10.48 1.43 7.99
N ASN A 49 9.64 1.74 8.98
CA ASN A 49 9.80 1.30 10.37
C ASN A 49 8.53 0.66 10.96
N SER A 50 7.54 0.36 10.12
CA SER A 50 6.30 -0.27 10.57
C SER A 50 6.55 -1.70 11.08
N PRO A 51 5.77 -2.18 12.08
CA PRO A 51 5.86 -3.56 12.53
C PRO A 51 5.24 -4.52 11.52
N GLN A 52 5.65 -5.79 11.59
CA GLN A 52 5.10 -6.86 10.76
C GLN A 52 3.57 -6.94 10.88
N ILE A 53 2.91 -7.10 9.73
CA ILE A 53 1.47 -7.28 9.65
C ILE A 53 1.14 -8.77 9.79
N ASN A 54 0.26 -9.10 10.74
CA ASN A 54 -0.27 -10.45 10.90
C ASN A 54 -1.73 -10.45 10.45
N ASP A 55 -2.03 -11.21 9.40
CA ASP A 55 -3.39 -11.30 8.90
C ASP A 55 -3.70 -12.63 8.19
N ALA A 56 -4.93 -13.09 8.31
CA ALA A 56 -5.39 -14.38 7.77
C ALA A 56 -4.44 -15.55 8.13
N GLY A 57 -3.87 -15.53 9.34
CA GLY A 57 -2.92 -16.54 9.82
C GLY A 57 -1.54 -16.50 9.15
N LYS A 58 -1.21 -15.42 8.44
CA LYS A 58 0.06 -15.27 7.71
C LYS A 58 0.80 -14.00 8.12
N PRO A 59 2.13 -14.07 8.31
CA PRO A 59 2.95 -12.90 8.46
C PRO A 59 3.20 -12.22 7.10
N PHE A 60 3.18 -10.89 7.11
CA PHE A 60 3.56 -10.03 6.01
C PHE A 60 4.59 -9.02 6.51
N ASN A 61 5.70 -8.91 5.79
CA ASN A 61 6.58 -7.77 5.94
C ASN A 61 5.77 -6.50 5.65
N SER A 62 6.13 -5.41 6.31
CA SER A 62 5.49 -4.10 6.21
C SER A 62 6.43 -3.06 5.56
N GLN A 63 7.68 -3.45 5.28
CA GLN A 63 8.58 -2.65 4.44
C GLN A 63 7.98 -2.46 3.05
N PRO A 64 7.87 -1.22 2.54
CA PRO A 64 7.12 -0.92 1.33
C PRO A 64 7.91 -1.22 0.05
N THR A 65 8.48 -2.42 -0.06
CA THR A 65 9.15 -2.93 -1.26
C THR A 65 8.17 -3.53 -2.25
N TYR A 66 8.57 -3.66 -3.52
CA TYR A 66 7.77 -4.20 -4.61
C TYR A 66 7.26 -5.60 -4.27
N GLY A 67 8.19 -6.50 -3.88
CA GLY A 67 7.86 -7.87 -3.52
C GLY A 67 6.90 -7.96 -2.32
N THR A 68 7.05 -7.06 -1.34
CA THR A 68 6.18 -7.03 -0.16
C THR A 68 4.76 -6.58 -0.51
N LEU A 69 4.64 -5.43 -1.18
CA LEU A 69 3.34 -4.85 -1.56
C LEU A 69 2.61 -5.76 -2.55
N GLN A 70 3.31 -6.28 -3.57
CA GLN A 70 2.70 -7.24 -4.51
C GLN A 70 2.24 -8.52 -3.82
N ARG A 71 3.06 -9.11 -2.95
CA ARG A 71 2.67 -10.32 -2.20
C ARG A 71 1.46 -10.04 -1.33
N PHE A 72 1.44 -8.91 -0.64
CA PHE A 72 0.31 -8.51 0.20
C PHE A 72 -0.96 -8.37 -0.64
N LEU A 73 -0.96 -7.54 -1.69
CA LEU A 73 -2.10 -7.34 -2.58
C LEU A 73 -2.58 -8.66 -3.20
N ARG A 74 -1.66 -9.52 -3.64
CA ARG A 74 -2.00 -10.82 -4.23
C ARG A 74 -2.65 -11.78 -3.22
N VAL A 75 -2.08 -11.91 -2.02
CA VAL A 75 -2.53 -12.91 -1.04
C VAL A 75 -3.74 -12.43 -0.27
N ARG A 76 -3.74 -11.16 0.18
CA ARG A 76 -4.81 -10.60 1.00
C ARG A 76 -6.12 -10.48 0.23
N PHE A 77 -6.07 -10.10 -1.04
CA PHE A 77 -7.24 -9.91 -1.90
C PHE A 77 -7.50 -11.12 -2.81
N ASN A 78 -7.01 -12.31 -2.43
CA ASN A 78 -7.32 -13.55 -3.15
C ASN A 78 -8.69 -14.13 -2.80
N LYS A 79 -9.26 -13.70 -1.67
CA LYS A 79 -10.61 -14.03 -1.22
C LYS A 79 -11.25 -12.78 -0.66
N GLU A 80 -12.52 -12.60 -0.94
CA GLU A 80 -13.36 -11.55 -0.36
C GLU A 80 -13.37 -11.65 1.18
N PHE A 81 -13.52 -10.51 1.83
CA PHE A 81 -13.44 -10.36 3.29
C PHE A 81 -14.30 -9.21 3.83
N LEU A 82 -14.74 -8.34 2.94
CA LEU A 82 -15.79 -7.35 3.13
C LEU A 82 -17.08 -7.85 2.46
N SER A 83 -18.17 -7.17 2.72
CA SER A 83 -19.48 -7.42 2.13
C SER A 83 -20.10 -6.10 1.64
N ALA A 84 -21.19 -6.20 0.87
CA ALA A 84 -21.88 -5.01 0.38
C ALA A 84 -22.22 -4.02 1.53
N GLY A 85 -21.77 -2.77 1.38
CA GLY A 85 -21.93 -1.71 2.38
C GLY A 85 -20.70 -1.48 3.28
N ASP A 86 -19.72 -2.38 3.27
CA ASP A 86 -18.41 -2.17 3.90
C ASP A 86 -17.53 -1.25 3.04
N ASN A 87 -16.55 -0.59 3.67
CA ASN A 87 -15.63 0.33 2.98
C ASN A 87 -14.18 -0.15 3.05
N PHE A 88 -13.46 0.03 1.94
CA PHE A 88 -12.03 -0.17 1.87
C PHE A 88 -11.32 1.08 1.32
N TRP A 89 -10.38 1.64 2.08
CA TRP A 89 -9.63 2.82 1.68
C TRP A 89 -8.17 2.47 1.38
N PHE A 90 -7.57 3.19 0.44
CA PHE A 90 -6.15 3.07 0.09
C PHE A 90 -5.53 4.46 0.08
N PHE A 91 -4.50 4.65 0.91
CA PHE A 91 -3.72 5.86 1.02
C PHE A 91 -2.26 5.55 0.65
N TYR A 92 -1.65 6.42 -0.16
CA TYR A 92 -0.27 6.32 -0.57
C TYR A 92 0.40 7.71 -0.53
N SER A 93 1.54 7.79 0.13
CA SER A 93 2.48 8.93 0.07
C SER A 93 3.87 8.40 -0.28
N GLY A 94 4.46 8.93 -1.35
CA GLY A 94 5.70 8.41 -1.94
C GLY A 94 5.88 8.89 -3.38
N HIS A 95 6.95 8.42 -4.03
CA HIS A 95 7.19 8.66 -5.45
C HIS A 95 6.19 7.93 -6.34
N GLY A 96 5.74 8.62 -7.39
CA GLY A 96 4.99 8.04 -8.49
C GLY A 96 5.60 8.50 -9.81
N ILE A 97 5.49 7.67 -10.84
CA ILE A 97 5.96 8.00 -12.18
C ILE A 97 4.90 7.67 -13.21
N ARG A 98 4.86 8.45 -14.29
CA ARG A 98 4.14 8.11 -15.50
C ARG A 98 5.11 7.57 -16.55
N PHE A 99 4.89 6.35 -17.01
CA PHE A 99 5.71 5.66 -18.00
C PHE A 99 4.81 4.89 -18.97
N ASN A 100 5.09 4.93 -20.28
CA ASN A 100 4.27 4.25 -21.31
C ASN A 100 2.75 4.49 -21.15
N ASP A 101 2.35 5.75 -20.88
CA ASP A 101 0.96 6.17 -20.63
C ASP A 101 0.24 5.47 -19.47
N ARG A 102 1.01 4.98 -18.50
CA ARG A 102 0.50 4.37 -17.26
C ARG A 102 1.12 5.03 -16.05
N ASP A 103 0.32 5.17 -15.00
CA ASP A 103 0.77 5.66 -13.69
C ASP A 103 1.22 4.48 -12.83
N TYR A 104 2.38 4.65 -12.20
CA TYR A 104 2.99 3.67 -11.31
C TYR A 104 3.23 4.29 -9.95
N LEU A 105 2.94 3.51 -8.90
CA LEU A 105 3.46 3.75 -7.57
C LEU A 105 4.87 3.18 -7.53
N MET A 106 5.81 3.89 -6.90
CA MET A 106 7.19 3.45 -6.76
C MET A 106 7.41 2.88 -5.34
N PRO A 107 7.60 1.57 -5.20
CA PRO A 107 8.10 0.95 -3.97
C PRO A 107 9.53 1.43 -3.61
N ALA A 108 9.96 1.15 -2.38
CA ALA A 108 11.26 1.56 -1.85
C ALA A 108 12.45 1.05 -2.69
N ASP A 109 12.35 -0.14 -3.25
CA ASP A 109 13.36 -0.83 -4.07
C ASP A 109 13.15 -0.63 -5.58
N ALA A 110 12.24 0.26 -5.99
CA ALA A 110 11.95 0.46 -7.41
C ALA A 110 13.13 1.11 -8.15
N ASP A 111 13.30 0.73 -9.41
CA ASP A 111 14.27 1.31 -10.33
C ASP A 111 13.57 2.31 -11.26
N PRO A 112 13.91 3.62 -11.20
CA PRO A 112 13.31 4.62 -12.07
C PRO A 112 13.84 4.59 -13.51
N HIS A 113 14.84 3.75 -13.84
CA HIS A 113 15.31 3.57 -15.20
C HIS A 113 14.17 3.01 -16.09
N PRO A 114 13.99 3.48 -17.34
CA PRO A 114 12.93 3.00 -18.23
C PRO A 114 12.81 1.47 -18.33
N ASP A 115 13.94 0.76 -18.34
CA ASP A 115 13.97 -0.71 -18.40
C ASP A 115 13.58 -1.39 -17.08
N GLY A 116 13.57 -0.66 -15.96
CA GLY A 116 13.28 -1.18 -14.62
C GLY A 116 11.89 -0.84 -14.09
N VAL A 117 11.21 0.18 -14.65
CA VAL A 117 9.91 0.66 -14.14
C VAL A 117 8.85 -0.45 -14.16
N GLU A 118 8.70 -1.16 -15.28
CA GLU A 118 7.65 -2.18 -15.38
C GLU A 118 7.90 -3.41 -14.50
N ASP A 119 9.16 -3.69 -14.17
CA ASP A 119 9.57 -4.86 -13.38
C ASP A 119 9.55 -4.61 -11.87
N THR A 120 9.73 -3.35 -11.45
CA THR A 120 9.96 -2.98 -10.04
C THR A 120 8.94 -1.97 -9.48
N ALA A 121 8.15 -1.32 -10.33
CA ALA A 121 7.07 -0.43 -9.91
C ALA A 121 5.71 -1.14 -9.93
N ILE A 122 4.72 -0.58 -9.21
CA ILE A 122 3.37 -1.16 -9.15
C ILE A 122 2.43 -0.29 -9.98
N PRO A 123 1.88 -0.79 -11.10
CA PRO A 123 0.96 0.01 -11.89
C PRO A 123 -0.32 0.25 -11.10
N LEU A 124 -0.83 1.48 -11.13
CA LEU A 124 -1.99 1.89 -10.34
C LEU A 124 -3.24 1.04 -10.64
N TYR A 125 -3.40 0.62 -11.91
CA TYR A 125 -4.51 -0.26 -12.29
C TYR A 125 -4.49 -1.59 -11.52
N LEU A 126 -3.31 -2.16 -11.27
CA LEU A 126 -3.18 -3.43 -10.52
C LEU A 126 -3.65 -3.24 -9.08
N VAL A 127 -3.32 -2.11 -8.44
CA VAL A 127 -3.82 -1.79 -7.10
C VAL A 127 -5.34 -1.74 -7.12
N THR A 128 -5.93 -0.95 -8.02
CA THR A 128 -7.39 -0.81 -8.10
C THR A 128 -8.10 -2.14 -8.41
N GLU A 129 -7.53 -2.97 -9.28
CA GLU A 129 -8.07 -4.29 -9.61
C GLU A 129 -8.08 -5.21 -8.39
N ARG A 130 -7.02 -5.18 -7.57
CA ARG A 130 -6.94 -5.98 -6.34
C ARG A 130 -7.93 -5.49 -5.30
N LEU A 131 -8.03 -4.18 -5.10
CA LEU A 131 -8.97 -3.59 -4.13
C LEU A 131 -10.42 -3.94 -4.44
N ARG A 132 -10.81 -4.05 -5.72
CA ARG A 132 -12.15 -4.49 -6.14
C ARG A 132 -12.52 -5.91 -5.72
N ARG A 133 -11.54 -6.73 -5.29
CA ARG A 133 -11.77 -8.11 -4.80
C ARG A 133 -11.95 -8.18 -3.28
N CYS A 134 -12.10 -7.03 -2.61
CA CYS A 134 -12.25 -7.02 -1.16
C CYS A 134 -13.62 -7.55 -0.68
N GLY A 135 -14.69 -7.43 -1.47
CA GLY A 135 -16.04 -7.86 -1.14
C GLY A 135 -17.03 -7.59 -2.25
#